data_AF-A0A5S4TCF6-F1
#
_entry.id   AF-A0A5S4TCF6-F1
#
_cell.length_a   1.000
_cell.length_b   1.000
_cell.length_c   1.000
_cell.angle_alpha   90.00
_cell.angle_beta   90.00
_cell.angle_gamma   90.00
#
_symmetry.space_group_name_H-M   'P 1'
#
loop_
_entity.id
_entity.type
_entity.pdbx_description
1 polymer ?
#
loop_
_entity_poly.entity_id
_entity_poly.type
_entity_poly.pdbx_seq_one_letter_code
_entity_poly.pdbx_strand_id
1 'polypeptide(L)'
;MLEHKIDFMVTLEVKEANANGDPLNGNMPRTDAKGYGVISDVSIKRKIRNRLQDMGKSIFVQANERIEDDFRSLEKRCSQHFTAKTPDKEIEEKANALWFDVRAFGQVFTYLKKSIGVRGPVSISMAKSLEPIVISSLQITRSTNGM
;
A
#
# COMPACT_ATOMS: atom_id res chain seq x y z
N MET A 1 1.48 -23.88 -5.51
CA MET A 1 0.96 -23.06 -4.38
C MET A 1 1.98 -23.10 -3.26
N LEU A 2 1.92 -22.18 -2.30
CA LEU A 2 2.73 -22.32 -1.07
C LEU A 2 2.18 -23.51 -0.28
N GLU A 3 3.08 -24.39 0.18
CA GLU A 3 2.68 -25.62 0.90
C GLU A 3 2.68 -25.44 2.43
N HIS A 4 3.31 -24.37 2.92
CA HIS A 4 3.50 -24.11 4.34
C HIS A 4 3.24 -22.64 4.70
N LYS A 5 2.87 -22.40 5.96
CA LYS A 5 2.88 -21.05 6.54
C LYS A 5 4.32 -20.55 6.64
N ILE A 6 4.55 -19.33 6.19
CA ILE A 6 5.85 -18.67 6.25
C ILE A 6 5.74 -17.49 7.20
N ASP A 7 6.52 -17.53 8.28
CA ASP A 7 6.74 -16.39 9.16
C ASP A 7 8.08 -15.73 8.78
N PHE A 8 8.12 -14.41 8.73
CA PHE A 8 9.29 -13.66 8.32
C PHE A 8 9.48 -12.38 9.14
N MET A 9 10.73 -11.94 9.25
CA MET A 9 11.09 -10.67 9.87
C MET A 9 11.94 -9.88 8.87
N VAL A 10 11.65 -8.58 8.76
CA VAL A 10 12.43 -7.65 7.92
C VAL A 10 12.94 -6.54 8.81
N THR A 11 14.24 -6.30 8.75
CA THR A 11 14.87 -5.10 9.29
C THR A 11 15.17 -4.15 8.13
N LEU A 12 14.94 -2.87 8.36
CA LEU A 12 15.24 -1.81 7.41
C LEU A 12 15.91 -0.66 8.15
N GLU A 13 16.75 0.07 7.44
CA GLU A 13 17.43 1.26 7.93
C GLU A 13 16.89 2.48 7.19
N VAL A 14 16.71 3.58 7.91
CA VAL A 14 16.33 4.87 7.35
C VAL A 14 17.35 5.89 7.86
N LYS A 15 18.11 6.47 6.93
CA LYS A 15 19.11 7.51 7.23
C LYS A 15 18.61 8.86 6.77
N GLU A 16 18.63 9.83 7.68
CA GLU A 16 18.37 11.25 7.38
C GLU A 16 17.09 11.50 6.57
N ALA A 17 16.06 10.69 6.81
CA ALA A 17 14.83 10.70 6.02
C ALA A 17 13.60 10.41 6.87
N ASN A 18 12.45 10.87 6.39
CA ASN A 18 11.18 10.58 6.99
C ASN A 18 10.56 9.31 6.37
N ALA A 19 10.60 8.20 7.10
CA ALA A 19 10.14 6.90 6.61
C ALA A 19 8.62 6.84 6.38
N ASN A 20 7.86 7.47 7.28
CA ASN A 20 6.41 7.52 7.28
C ASN A 20 5.94 8.75 8.06
N GLY A 21 5.59 9.81 7.32
CA GLY A 21 5.03 11.01 7.91
C GLY A 21 3.62 10.82 8.47
N ASP A 22 3.31 11.60 9.50
CA ASP A 22 2.01 11.69 10.13
C ASP A 22 1.22 12.89 9.57
N PRO A 23 0.12 12.68 8.82
CA PRO A 23 -0.71 13.76 8.30
C PRO A 23 -1.39 14.57 9.41
N LEU A 24 -1.54 14.02 10.61
CA LEU A 24 -2.12 14.74 11.76
C LEU A 24 -1.09 15.57 12.51
N ASN A 25 0.21 15.33 12.28
CA ASN A 25 1.30 16.02 12.97
C ASN A 25 2.26 16.68 11.98
N GLY A 26 1.73 17.44 11.02
CA GLY A 26 2.54 18.25 10.10
C GLY A 26 3.53 17.45 9.24
N ASN A 27 3.20 16.19 8.93
CA ASN A 27 4.07 15.25 8.22
C ASN A 27 5.36 14.88 8.98
N MET A 28 5.47 15.11 10.29
CA MET A 28 6.59 14.61 11.11
C MET A 28 6.62 13.07 11.09
N PRO A 29 7.80 12.43 11.27
CA PRO A 29 7.87 10.98 11.43
C PRO A 29 6.86 10.48 12.47
N ARG A 30 6.10 9.43 12.15
CA ARG A 30 5.18 8.81 13.12
C ARG A 30 5.95 8.21 14.28
N THR A 31 5.49 8.49 15.50
CA THR A 31 6.01 7.90 16.73
C THR A 31 4.90 7.33 17.58
N ASP A 32 5.20 6.30 18.37
CA ASP A 32 4.32 5.88 19.46
C ASP A 32 4.45 6.79 20.69
N ALA A 33 3.63 6.56 21.71
CA ALA A 33 3.65 7.33 22.96
C ALA A 33 4.97 7.21 23.76
N LYS A 34 5.84 6.24 23.41
CA LYS A 34 7.15 6.03 24.04
C LYS A 34 8.30 6.61 23.19
N GLY A 35 7.99 7.31 22.09
CA GLY A 35 8.98 7.93 21.21
C GLY A 35 9.61 7.00 20.17
N TYR A 36 9.12 5.77 20.01
CA TYR A 36 9.63 4.86 18.97
C TYR A 36 9.05 5.23 17.61
N GLY A 37 9.88 5.23 16.59
CA GLY A 37 9.45 5.43 15.22
C GLY A 37 8.56 4.29 14.75
N VAL A 38 7.49 4.62 14.02
CA VAL A 38 6.52 3.65 13.50
C VAL A 38 6.37 3.83 11.99
N ILE A 39 6.35 2.70 11.28
CA ILE A 39 5.94 2.65 9.86
C ILE A 39 4.69 1.80 9.79
N SER A 40 3.59 2.38 9.34
CA SER A 40 2.32 1.65 9.21
C SER A 40 2.43 0.54 8.17
N ASP A 41 1.68 -0.54 8.38
CA ASP A 41 1.59 -1.64 7.45
C ASP A 41 1.11 -1.18 6.06
N VAL A 42 0.17 -0.22 6.01
CA VAL A 42 -0.30 0.37 4.75
C VAL A 42 0.78 1.16 4.01
N SER A 43 1.68 1.85 4.73
CA SER A 43 2.85 2.53 4.14
C SER A 43 3.84 1.53 3.55
N ILE A 44 4.09 0.42 4.26
CA ILE A 44 4.95 -0.67 3.77
C ILE A 44 4.33 -1.33 2.54
N LYS A 45 3.05 -1.69 2.60
CA LYS A 45 2.31 -2.27 1.46
C LYS A 45 2.30 -1.33 0.26
N ARG A 46 2.25 -0.01 0.46
CA ARG A 46 2.38 0.98 -0.64
C ARG A 46 3.76 0.92 -1.29
N LYS A 47 4.85 0.86 -0.50
CA LYS A 47 6.22 0.72 -1.05
C LYS A 47 6.38 -0.59 -1.82
N ILE A 48 5.82 -1.69 -1.32
CA ILE A 48 5.80 -2.98 -2.03
C ILE A 48 5.02 -2.87 -3.34
N ARG A 49 3.83 -2.27 -3.35
CA ARG A 49 3.04 -2.03 -4.57
C ARG A 49 3.80 -1.20 -5.60
N ASN A 50 4.42 -0.09 -5.18
CA ASN A 50 5.21 0.73 -6.09
C ASN A 50 6.37 -0.09 -6.70
N ARG A 51 7.05 -0.89 -5.87
CA ARG A 51 8.11 -1.77 -6.35
C ARG A 51 7.61 -2.85 -7.31
N LEU A 52 6.42 -3.40 -7.08
CA LEU A 52 5.78 -4.35 -7.99
C LEU A 52 5.51 -3.71 -9.37
N GLN A 53 5.04 -2.47 -9.40
CA GLN A 53 4.90 -1.71 -10.66
C GLN A 53 6.25 -1.50 -11.35
N ASP A 54 7.30 -1.11 -10.61
CA ASP A 54 8.65 -0.97 -11.19
C ASP A 54 9.17 -2.28 -11.82
N MET A 55 8.66 -3.43 -11.35
CA MET A 55 8.97 -4.77 -11.86
C MET A 55 8.00 -5.22 -12.97
N GLY A 56 7.15 -4.33 -13.48
CA GLY A 56 6.15 -4.61 -14.52
C GLY A 56 5.00 -5.51 -14.07
N LYS A 57 4.73 -5.59 -12.75
CA LYS A 57 3.60 -6.37 -12.23
C LYS A 57 2.36 -5.48 -12.12
N SER A 58 1.25 -5.97 -12.68
CA SER A 58 -0.05 -5.31 -12.56
C SER A 58 -0.54 -5.34 -11.11
N ILE A 59 -1.05 -4.19 -10.65
CA ILE A 59 -1.65 -4.01 -9.33
C ILE A 59 -2.99 -3.26 -9.47
N PHE A 60 -3.91 -3.54 -8.56
CA PHE A 60 -5.23 -2.93 -8.54
C PHE A 60 -5.20 -1.53 -7.91
N VAL A 61 -4.45 -1.35 -6.81
CA VAL A 61 -4.41 -0.08 -6.07
C VAL A 61 -3.17 0.73 -6.44
N GLN A 62 -3.27 1.52 -7.50
CA GLN A 62 -2.21 2.39 -8.00
C GLN A 62 -2.22 3.76 -7.30
N ALA A 63 -1.06 4.42 -7.23
CA ALA A 63 -0.97 5.81 -6.78
C ALA A 63 -1.33 6.73 -7.96
N ASN A 64 -1.90 7.92 -7.72
CA ASN A 64 -2.40 8.79 -8.78
C ASN A 64 -1.31 9.19 -9.78
N GLU A 65 -0.11 9.42 -9.27
CA GLU A 65 1.10 9.77 -10.00
C GLU A 65 1.79 8.58 -10.68
N ARG A 66 1.28 7.35 -10.47
CA ARG A 66 1.83 6.09 -11.00
C ARG A 66 0.75 5.25 -11.71
N ILE A 67 -0.26 5.91 -12.27
CA ILE A 67 -1.31 5.20 -13.02
C ILE A 67 -0.75 4.75 -14.37
N GLU A 68 -0.87 3.46 -14.66
CA GLU A 68 -0.38 2.84 -15.91
C GLU A 68 -1.51 2.42 -16.86
N ASP A 69 -2.76 2.40 -16.38
CA ASP A 69 -3.93 1.87 -17.10
C ASP A 69 -5.04 2.90 -17.34
N ASP A 70 -4.72 4.19 -17.19
CA ASP A 70 -5.63 5.33 -17.33
C ASP A 70 -6.85 5.35 -16.37
N PHE A 71 -6.98 4.39 -15.45
CA PHE A 71 -8.08 4.34 -14.50
C PHE A 71 -7.75 5.07 -13.20
N ARG A 72 -8.30 6.27 -13.03
CA ARG A 72 -8.20 7.04 -11.77
C ARG A 72 -9.16 6.57 -10.66
N SER A 73 -10.10 5.68 -10.98
CA SER A 73 -11.06 5.14 -10.03
C SER A 73 -10.94 3.62 -9.98
N LEU A 74 -10.86 3.08 -8.76
CA LEU A 74 -10.90 1.64 -8.51
C LEU A 74 -12.20 1.00 -9.02
N GLU A 75 -13.32 1.73 -8.97
CA GLU A 75 -14.59 1.26 -9.51
C GLU A 75 -14.53 1.10 -11.04
N LYS A 76 -13.94 2.09 -11.73
CA LYS A 76 -13.77 2.03 -13.20
C LYS A 76 -12.84 0.87 -13.59
N ARG A 77 -11.72 0.72 -12.87
CA ARG A 77 -10.77 -0.39 -13.05
C ARG A 77 -11.45 -1.75 -12.85
N CYS A 78 -12.30 -1.87 -11.82
CA CYS A 78 -13.08 -3.08 -11.57
C CYS A 78 -14.10 -3.33 -12.71
N SER A 79 -14.84 -2.30 -13.10
CA SER A 79 -15.91 -2.38 -14.11
C SER A 79 -15.40 -2.68 -15.52
N GLN A 80 -14.12 -2.43 -15.79
CA GLN A 80 -13.48 -2.83 -17.06
C GLN A 80 -13.37 -4.34 -17.21
N HIS A 81 -13.23 -5.08 -16.10
CA HIS A 81 -13.05 -6.53 -16.12
C HIS A 81 -14.28 -7.31 -15.69
N PHE A 82 -15.18 -6.69 -14.93
CA PHE A 82 -16.32 -7.34 -14.30
C PHE A 82 -17.61 -6.56 -14.48
N THR A 83 -18.73 -7.28 -14.46
CA THR A 83 -20.07 -6.69 -14.52
C THR A 83 -20.89 -7.15 -13.31
N ALA A 84 -22.03 -6.51 -13.06
CA ALA A 84 -22.96 -6.94 -12.01
C ALA A 84 -23.46 -8.38 -12.18
N LYS A 85 -23.37 -8.94 -13.39
CA LYS A 85 -23.77 -10.34 -13.69
C LYS A 85 -22.64 -11.34 -13.48
N THR A 86 -21.39 -10.89 -13.34
CA THR A 86 -20.25 -11.79 -13.14
C THR A 86 -20.40 -12.51 -11.78
N PRO A 87 -20.28 -13.85 -11.73
CA PRO A 87 -20.31 -14.61 -10.48
C PRO A 87 -19.16 -14.22 -9.54
N ASP A 88 -19.42 -14.24 -8.23
CA ASP A 88 -18.45 -13.78 -7.22
C ASP A 88 -17.14 -14.60 -7.25
N LYS A 89 -17.26 -15.92 -7.44
CA LYS A 89 -16.11 -16.82 -7.59
C LYS A 89 -15.25 -16.49 -8.80
N GLU A 90 -15.88 -16.12 -9.91
CA GLU A 90 -15.16 -15.72 -11.14
C GLU A 90 -14.42 -14.39 -10.93
N ILE A 91 -15.02 -13.45 -10.21
CA ILE A 91 -14.37 -12.19 -9.83
C ILE A 91 -13.13 -12.48 -8.99
N GLU A 92 -13.23 -13.32 -7.96
CA GLU A 92 -12.11 -13.69 -7.09
C GLU A 92 -10.96 -14.34 -7.89
N GLU A 93 -11.25 -15.36 -8.70
CA GLU A 93 -10.24 -16.08 -9.48
C GLU A 93 -9.53 -15.15 -10.49
N LYS A 94 -10.29 -14.36 -11.25
CA LYS A 94 -9.73 -13.43 -12.22
C LYS A 94 -8.99 -12.27 -11.55
N ALA A 95 -9.49 -11.70 -10.47
CA ALA A 95 -8.81 -10.62 -9.75
C ALA A 95 -7.47 -11.09 -9.18
N ASN A 96 -7.41 -12.31 -8.65
CA ASN A 96 -6.16 -12.93 -8.17
C ASN A 96 -5.16 -13.22 -9.30
N ALA A 97 -5.64 -13.50 -10.51
CA ALA A 97 -4.79 -13.69 -11.68
C ALA A 97 -4.28 -12.34 -12.26
N LEU A 98 -5.13 -11.32 -12.28
CA LEU A 98 -4.84 -10.01 -12.86
C LEU A 98 -3.92 -9.15 -11.99
N TRP A 99 -4.20 -9.08 -10.70
CA TRP A 99 -3.57 -8.10 -9.81
C TRP A 99 -2.80 -8.77 -8.69
N PHE A 100 -1.50 -8.50 -8.65
CA PHE A 100 -0.61 -9.11 -7.67
C PHE A 100 -0.96 -8.69 -6.25
N ASP A 101 -1.28 -7.42 -6.03
CA ASP A 101 -1.56 -6.87 -4.71
C ASP A 101 -2.89 -7.38 -4.13
N VAL A 102 -3.90 -7.62 -4.97
CA VAL A 102 -5.15 -8.29 -4.57
C VAL A 102 -4.85 -9.71 -4.13
N ARG A 103 -4.09 -10.46 -4.94
CA ARG A 103 -3.69 -11.83 -4.60
C ARG A 103 -2.87 -11.90 -3.30
N ALA A 104 -1.98 -10.93 -3.06
CA ALA A 104 -1.08 -10.94 -1.92
C ALA A 104 -1.72 -10.40 -0.64
N PHE A 105 -2.36 -9.24 -0.70
CA PHE A 105 -2.85 -8.50 0.48
C PHE A 105 -4.37 -8.56 0.64
N GLY A 106 -5.10 -9.05 -0.36
CA GLY A 106 -6.55 -9.04 -0.39
C GLY A 106 -7.12 -7.70 -0.84
N GLN A 107 -8.42 -7.71 -1.15
CA GLN A 107 -9.20 -6.55 -1.53
C GLN A 107 -10.68 -6.80 -1.23
N VAL A 108 -11.38 -5.78 -0.73
CA VAL A 108 -12.84 -5.80 -0.68
C VAL A 108 -13.37 -5.06 -1.91
N PHE A 109 -14.10 -5.77 -2.76
CA PHE A 109 -14.80 -5.20 -3.91
C PHE A 109 -16.25 -4.89 -3.51
N THR A 110 -16.55 -3.60 -3.34
CA THR A 110 -17.90 -3.10 -3.02
C THR A 110 -18.60 -2.46 -4.22
N TYR A 111 -18.06 -2.70 -5.43
CA TYR A 111 -18.57 -2.15 -6.69
C TYR A 111 -19.66 -3.06 -7.27
N LEU A 112 -20.34 -2.60 -8.34
CA LEU A 112 -21.28 -3.43 -9.11
C LEU A 112 -22.46 -3.99 -8.30
N LYS A 113 -22.87 -3.30 -7.22
CA LYS A 113 -23.90 -3.74 -6.26
C LYS A 113 -23.57 -5.08 -5.58
N LYS A 114 -22.28 -5.39 -5.45
CA LYS A 114 -21.76 -6.60 -4.78
C LYS A 114 -20.88 -6.19 -3.61
N SER A 115 -20.67 -7.12 -2.67
CA SER A 115 -19.72 -6.98 -1.56
C SER A 115 -18.91 -8.27 -1.47
N ILE A 116 -17.77 -8.31 -2.16
CA ILE A 116 -16.92 -9.50 -2.27
C ILE A 116 -15.61 -9.23 -1.54
N GLY A 117 -15.28 -10.07 -0.56
CA GLY A 117 -14.01 -9.99 0.16
C GLY A 117 -13.03 -11.04 -0.36
N VAL A 118 -11.99 -10.60 -1.09
CA VAL A 118 -10.86 -11.45 -1.45
C VAL A 118 -9.80 -11.34 -0.36
N ARG A 119 -9.41 -12.48 0.23
CA ARG A 119 -8.39 -12.54 1.29
C ARG A 119 -7.04 -12.86 0.70
N GLY A 120 -6.03 -12.04 1.01
CA GLY A 120 -4.64 -12.30 0.65
C GLY A 120 -3.92 -13.09 1.76
N PRO A 121 -2.95 -13.94 1.43
CA PRO A 121 -2.21 -14.73 2.42
C PRO A 121 -1.12 -13.91 3.15
N VAL A 122 -0.76 -12.72 2.66
CA VAL A 122 0.33 -11.92 3.22
C VAL A 122 -0.21 -10.86 4.18
N SER A 123 0.01 -11.09 5.47
CA SER A 123 -0.22 -10.12 6.53
C SER A 123 1.09 -9.48 6.97
N ILE A 124 1.12 -8.14 7.01
CA ILE A 124 2.28 -7.35 7.46
C ILE A 124 1.83 -6.56 8.68
N SER A 125 2.61 -6.62 9.76
CA SER A 125 2.43 -5.79 10.94
C SER A 125 3.11 -4.42 10.76
N MET A 126 2.75 -3.46 11.61
CA MET A 126 3.48 -2.19 11.67
C MET A 126 4.93 -2.45 12.08
N ALA A 127 5.86 -1.78 11.42
CA ALA A 127 7.27 -1.81 11.82
C ALA A 127 7.51 -0.77 12.92
N LYS A 128 8.40 -1.11 13.86
CA LYS A 128 8.79 -0.28 14.98
C LYS A 128 10.32 -0.17 15.02
N SER A 129 10.83 1.00 15.35
CA SER A 129 12.27 1.17 15.56
C SER A 129 12.74 0.32 16.75
N LEU A 130 14.03 -0.03 16.75
CA LEU A 130 14.65 -0.76 17.86
C LEU A 130 14.80 0.11 19.10
N GLU A 131 14.93 1.42 18.90
CA GLU A 131 15.14 2.44 19.94
C GLU A 131 14.26 3.67 19.67
N PRO A 132 13.96 4.51 20.68
CA PRO A 132 13.30 5.80 20.46
C PRO A 132 14.06 6.66 19.45
N ILE A 133 13.31 7.35 18.58
CA ILE A 133 13.92 8.19 17.55
C ILE A 133 14.00 9.65 17.99
N VAL A 134 15.04 10.34 17.54
CA VAL A 134 15.14 11.80 17.67
C VAL A 134 14.71 12.42 16.35
N ILE A 135 13.73 13.30 16.41
CA ILE A 135 13.23 14.01 15.22
C ILE A 135 13.87 15.39 15.20
N SER A 136 14.48 15.75 14.06
CA SER A 136 15.05 17.07 13.81
C SER A 136 14.28 17.77 12.71
N SER A 137 13.91 19.02 12.95
CA SER A 137 13.29 19.90 11.95
C SER A 137 14.38 20.66 11.22
N LEU A 138 14.60 20.34 9.95
CA LEU A 138 15.58 21.01 9.10
C LEU A 138 14.88 22.07 8.25
N GLN A 139 15.22 23.34 8.46
CA GLN A 139 14.71 24.44 7.66
C GLN A 139 15.49 24.53 6.33
N ILE A 140 14.75 24.65 5.23
CA ILE A 140 15.32 24.88 3.89
C ILE A 140 14.75 26.17 3.29
N THR A 141 15.53 26.86 2.47
CA THR A 141 15.10 28.07 1.76
C THR A 141 14.88 27.74 0.28
N ARG A 142 13.67 27.99 -0.22
CA ARG A 142 13.34 27.84 -1.65
C ARG A 142 13.62 29.15 -2.39
N SER A 143 14.38 29.10 -3.48
CA SER A 143 14.77 30.28 -4.28
C SER A 143 13.73 30.74 -5.31
N THR A 144 12.49 30.22 -5.26
CA THR A 144 11.42 30.58 -6.20
C THR A 144 10.19 31.02 -5.42
N ASN A 145 9.58 32.14 -5.83
CA ASN A 145 8.29 32.57 -5.29
C ASN A 145 7.22 31.53 -5.66
N GLY A 146 6.36 31.17 -4.70
CA GLY A 146 5.18 30.34 -4.99
C GLY A 146 4.18 31.17 -5.82
N MET A 147 3.74 30.63 -6.95
CA MET A 147 2.52 31.12 -7.63
C MET A 147 1.29 30.73 -6.82
#